data_AF-A0A1B7M034-F1
#
_entry.id   AF-A0A1B7M034-F1
#
_cell.length_a   1.000
_cell.length_b   1.000
_cell.length_c   1.000
_cell.angle_alpha   90.00
_cell.angle_beta   90.00
_cell.angle_gamma   90.00
#
_symmetry.space_group_name_H-M   'P 1'
#
loop_
_entity.id
_entity.type
_entity.pdbx_description
1 polymer ?
#
loop_
_entity_poly.entity_id
_entity_poly.type
_entity_poly.pdbx_seq_one_letter_code
_entity_poly.pdbx_strand_id
1 'polypeptide(L)'
;MSSHMSRALSGIATAALVTPIVVSSAVATTESPTPTAPAVTETQSPAPSQESTLDPGTPESPSSGASDETQTDLEPITDPSDATENSSQTDEPTGTEDPESFQVDRLATPMQSEADSTLTLLNINDFHGRVDHRVGMSLAATVEANRADNPNSIFLSAGDNIGASLFVSSVQQDEPTIDYLNALDLEATALGNYEFDRGADDLTGRVVERANFDHIAANVVDESGDTIVDPYTIVETQDHTVAVIGAVTQETLTLVDPSGVQGLTFTDPVDAVNEHAEALS
;
A
#
# COMPACT_ATOMS: atom_id res chain seq x y z
N MET A 1 16.80 27.44 43.96
CA MET A 1 16.19 28.09 42.78
C MET A 1 16.66 27.32 41.55
N SER A 2 15.84 26.40 41.06
CA SER A 2 15.55 26.18 39.64
C SER A 2 14.52 25.07 39.57
N SER A 3 13.34 25.45 39.12
CA SER A 3 12.11 24.67 39.09
C SER A 3 12.20 23.58 38.04
N HIS A 4 11.80 22.36 38.40
CA HIS A 4 11.25 21.40 37.45
C HIS A 4 10.04 22.03 36.74
N MET A 5 10.01 21.95 35.42
CA MET A 5 8.80 22.14 34.62
C MET A 5 8.50 20.81 33.95
N SER A 6 7.64 20.04 34.59
CA SER A 6 6.92 18.94 33.97
C SER A 6 5.82 19.57 33.11
N ARG A 7 5.90 19.43 31.79
CA ARG A 7 4.81 19.75 30.88
C ARG A 7 4.05 18.46 30.60
N ALA A 8 2.88 18.32 31.21
CA ALA A 8 1.90 17.33 30.82
C ALA A 8 1.35 17.73 29.44
N LEU A 9 1.62 16.91 28.42
CA LEU A 9 0.82 16.91 27.19
C LEU A 9 -0.45 16.10 27.51
N SER A 10 -1.59 16.78 27.58
CA SER A 10 -2.90 16.17 27.53
C SER A 10 -3.37 16.30 26.07
N GLY A 11 -3.04 15.29 25.26
CA GLY A 11 -3.64 15.08 23.95
C GLY A 11 -4.84 14.16 24.13
N ILE A 12 -6.01 14.61 23.70
CA ILE A 12 -7.21 13.78 23.66
C ILE A 12 -7.07 12.90 22.41
N ALA A 13 -6.83 11.60 22.59
CA ALA A 13 -6.93 10.63 21.52
C ALA A 13 -8.42 10.44 21.18
N THR A 14 -8.86 11.00 20.06
CA THR A 14 -10.17 10.70 19.49
C THR A 14 -10.02 9.42 18.67
N ALA A 15 -10.51 8.30 19.21
CA ALA A 15 -10.64 7.06 18.45
C ALA A 15 -11.68 7.25 17.33
N ALA A 16 -11.21 7.45 16.10
CA ALA A 16 -12.06 7.41 14.92
C ALA A 16 -12.33 5.94 14.55
N LEU A 17 -13.59 5.53 14.61
CA LEU A 17 -14.07 4.26 14.05
C LEU A 17 -13.98 4.35 12.52
N VAL A 18 -12.84 3.93 11.97
CA VAL A 18 -12.68 3.75 10.52
C VAL A 18 -13.55 2.57 10.10
N THR A 19 -14.65 2.87 9.40
CA THR A 19 -15.44 1.83 8.73
C THR A 19 -14.73 1.50 7.43
N PRO A 20 -14.26 0.26 7.19
CA PRO A 20 -13.58 -0.05 5.94
C PRO A 20 -14.58 -0.03 4.79
N ILE A 21 -14.42 0.91 3.86
CA ILE A 21 -15.01 0.79 2.53
C ILE A 21 -14.08 -0.14 1.74
N VAL A 22 -14.43 -1.42 1.69
CA VAL A 22 -13.79 -2.38 0.78
C VAL A 22 -14.29 -2.11 -0.63
N VAL A 23 -13.49 -1.46 -1.48
CA VAL A 23 -13.73 -1.48 -2.93
C VAL A 23 -13.05 -2.72 -3.50
N SER A 24 -13.75 -3.86 -3.42
CA SER A 24 -13.36 -5.06 -4.17
C SER A 24 -13.83 -4.90 -5.61
N SER A 25 -12.91 -4.59 -6.52
CA SER A 25 -13.14 -4.75 -7.96
C SER A 25 -12.47 -6.04 -8.43
N ALA A 26 -13.06 -7.19 -8.05
CA ALA A 26 -12.77 -8.45 -8.71
C ALA A 26 -13.62 -8.55 -9.98
N VAL A 27 -13.00 -8.49 -11.16
CA VAL A 27 -13.62 -8.94 -12.41
C VAL A 27 -13.70 -10.46 -12.34
N ALA A 28 -14.83 -10.97 -11.84
CA ALA A 28 -15.21 -12.36 -11.99
C ALA A 28 -15.86 -12.52 -13.37
N THR A 29 -15.14 -13.15 -14.32
CA THR A 29 -15.77 -13.69 -15.53
C THR A 29 -16.71 -14.81 -15.09
N THR A 30 -18.02 -14.57 -15.18
CA THR A 30 -19.05 -15.57 -14.89
C THR A 30 -19.08 -16.60 -16.01
N GLU A 31 -18.54 -17.80 -15.78
CA GLU A 31 -18.95 -18.98 -16.55
C GLU A 31 -20.19 -19.60 -15.91
N SER A 32 -21.25 -19.77 -16.70
CA SER A 32 -22.52 -20.43 -16.29
C SER A 32 -22.30 -21.90 -15.93
N PRO A 33 -23.01 -22.46 -14.93
CA PRO A 33 -22.89 -23.87 -14.58
C PRO A 33 -23.59 -24.77 -15.61
N THR A 34 -22.85 -25.72 -16.18
CA THR A 34 -23.40 -26.86 -16.95
C THR A 34 -23.70 -28.02 -15.98
N PRO A 35 -24.83 -28.74 -16.11
CA PRO A 35 -25.30 -29.68 -15.10
C PRO A 35 -24.52 -31.00 -15.02
N THR A 36 -24.40 -31.50 -13.80
CA THR A 36 -23.76 -32.76 -13.38
C THR A 36 -24.36 -34.00 -14.05
N ALA A 37 -23.49 -34.88 -14.56
CA ALA A 37 -23.76 -36.29 -14.85
C ALA A 37 -22.71 -37.19 -14.15
N PRO A 38 -23.00 -38.46 -13.84
CA PRO A 38 -22.46 -39.15 -12.67
C PRO A 38 -21.10 -39.83 -12.87
N ALA A 39 -20.48 -40.14 -11.73
CA ALA A 39 -19.14 -40.68 -11.54
C ALA A 39 -18.78 -41.91 -12.41
N VAL A 40 -17.57 -41.86 -12.98
CA VAL A 40 -16.89 -43.02 -13.57
C VAL A 40 -15.51 -43.14 -12.92
N THR A 41 -15.25 -44.31 -12.35
CA THR A 41 -14.01 -44.72 -11.69
C THR A 41 -12.81 -44.70 -12.63
N GLU A 42 -11.73 -43.98 -12.29
CA GLU A 42 -10.43 -44.07 -12.97
C GLU A 42 -9.48 -45.02 -12.22
N THR A 43 -9.04 -46.05 -12.93
CA THR A 43 -7.87 -46.90 -12.62
C THR A 43 -6.57 -46.20 -13.02
N GLN A 44 -5.60 -46.15 -12.10
CA GLN A 44 -4.23 -45.66 -12.33
C GLN A 44 -3.45 -46.52 -13.33
N SER A 45 -2.62 -45.89 -14.16
CA SER A 45 -1.43 -46.48 -14.79
C SER A 45 -0.39 -45.38 -15.12
N PRO A 46 0.94 -45.64 -15.06
CA PRO A 46 1.94 -44.62 -14.74
C PRO A 46 2.62 -43.93 -15.94
N ALA A 47 3.31 -42.82 -15.62
CA ALA A 47 4.05 -41.92 -16.51
C ALA A 47 5.25 -42.56 -17.24
N PRO A 48 5.65 -42.07 -18.43
CA PRO A 48 6.86 -42.51 -19.11
C PRO A 48 8.09 -41.65 -18.76
N SER A 49 9.22 -42.34 -18.62
CA SER A 49 10.57 -41.80 -18.42
C SER A 49 11.07 -40.98 -19.62
N GLN A 50 11.71 -39.85 -19.36
CA GLN A 50 12.45 -39.06 -20.36
C GLN A 50 13.93 -39.44 -20.30
N GLU A 51 14.50 -39.85 -21.43
CA GLU A 51 15.94 -40.06 -21.61
C GLU A 51 16.51 -38.93 -22.50
N SER A 52 17.72 -38.51 -22.16
CA SER A 52 18.45 -37.34 -22.68
C SER A 52 19.18 -37.63 -23.99
N THR A 53 19.13 -36.72 -24.96
CA THR A 53 20.25 -36.45 -25.90
C THR A 53 20.35 -34.96 -26.27
N LEU A 54 21.55 -34.41 -26.12
CA LEU A 54 22.02 -33.09 -26.56
C LEU A 54 22.59 -33.17 -28.00
N ASP A 55 22.41 -32.13 -28.84
CA ASP A 55 23.47 -31.32 -29.51
C ASP A 55 22.86 -30.28 -30.51
N PRO A 56 23.55 -29.21 -30.99
CA PRO A 56 22.97 -27.87 -31.09
C PRO A 56 22.90 -27.36 -32.55
N GLY A 57 22.15 -26.27 -32.77
CA GLY A 57 22.15 -25.59 -34.06
C GLY A 57 21.37 -24.28 -34.01
N THR A 58 22.03 -23.19 -34.35
CA THR A 58 21.47 -21.83 -34.45
C THR A 58 22.29 -21.09 -35.51
N PRO A 59 21.80 -20.04 -36.18
CA PRO A 59 20.43 -19.69 -36.61
C PRO A 59 20.37 -19.45 -38.14
N GLU A 60 19.17 -19.32 -38.72
CA GLU A 60 18.98 -18.44 -39.90
C GLU A 60 17.63 -17.71 -39.86
N SER A 61 17.69 -16.38 -40.00
CA SER A 61 16.59 -15.53 -40.49
C SER A 61 16.68 -15.42 -42.02
N PRO A 62 15.59 -15.00 -42.69
CA PRO A 62 15.66 -13.68 -43.31
C PRO A 62 14.37 -12.84 -43.23
N SER A 63 14.58 -11.57 -42.86
CA SER A 63 14.18 -10.31 -43.53
C SER A 63 12.88 -10.15 -44.35
N SER A 64 12.22 -9.02 -44.04
CA SER A 64 11.66 -7.97 -44.93
C SER A 64 10.13 -7.89 -45.11
N GLY A 65 9.65 -6.66 -44.89
CA GLY A 65 8.30 -6.19 -45.24
C GLY A 65 8.04 -4.80 -44.65
N ALA A 66 8.43 -3.76 -45.40
CA ALA A 66 8.18 -2.35 -45.09
C ALA A 66 7.06 -1.78 -45.96
N SER A 67 6.26 -0.86 -45.38
CA SER A 67 5.41 0.18 -46.01
C SER A 67 4.67 0.85 -44.84
N ASP A 68 5.00 2.06 -44.38
CA ASP A 68 4.95 3.41 -44.97
C ASP A 68 3.53 3.96 -45.24
N GLU A 69 3.38 5.25 -44.88
CA GLU A 69 2.27 6.20 -45.04
C GLU A 69 1.06 6.04 -44.08
N THR A 70 0.53 7.05 -43.39
CA THR A 70 0.46 8.49 -43.71
C THR A 70 0.31 9.36 -42.45
N GLN A 71 1.00 10.49 -42.47
CA GLN A 71 0.88 11.64 -41.58
C GLN A 71 -0.20 12.59 -42.15
N THR A 72 -1.05 13.18 -41.31
CA THR A 72 -1.81 14.38 -41.67
C THR A 72 -1.68 15.43 -40.59
N ASP A 73 -1.19 16.59 -41.04
CA ASP A 73 -0.95 17.84 -40.34
C ASP A 73 -2.23 18.58 -39.89
N LEU A 74 -2.10 19.26 -38.74
CA LEU A 74 -2.42 20.67 -38.40
C LEU A 74 -3.72 21.30 -38.95
N GLU A 75 -4.54 22.00 -38.14
CA GLU A 75 -4.28 23.35 -37.57
C GLU A 75 -5.40 23.75 -36.56
N PRO A 76 -5.21 24.83 -35.75
CA PRO A 76 -5.95 25.15 -34.53
C PRO A 76 -7.04 26.22 -34.71
N ILE A 77 -7.95 26.38 -33.73
CA ILE A 77 -8.93 27.49 -33.73
C ILE A 77 -9.12 28.10 -32.33
N THR A 78 -8.37 29.19 -32.12
CA THR A 78 -8.70 30.48 -31.46
C THR A 78 -9.54 30.57 -30.17
N ASP A 79 -8.88 31.09 -29.13
CA ASP A 79 -9.43 32.08 -28.18
C ASP A 79 -9.61 33.45 -28.88
N PRO A 80 -10.62 34.25 -28.53
CA PRO A 80 -10.24 35.54 -27.93
C PRO A 80 -11.13 36.01 -26.76
N SER A 81 -10.41 36.60 -25.81
CA SER A 81 -10.81 37.44 -24.69
C SER A 81 -11.56 38.74 -25.05
N ASP A 82 -12.32 39.21 -24.04
CA ASP A 82 -12.55 40.60 -23.61
C ASP A 82 -13.80 41.37 -24.12
N ALA A 83 -14.59 41.87 -23.15
CA ALA A 83 -15.31 43.15 -23.17
C ALA A 83 -16.06 43.39 -21.83
N THR A 84 -15.35 44.01 -20.89
CA THR A 84 -15.70 45.23 -20.12
C THR A 84 -17.16 45.68 -19.88
N GLU A 85 -17.42 45.98 -18.60
CA GLU A 85 -18.08 47.19 -18.01
C GLU A 85 -19.54 47.56 -18.37
N ASN A 86 -20.41 47.74 -17.36
CA ASN A 86 -20.58 49.04 -16.66
C ASN A 86 -21.83 49.07 -15.73
N SER A 87 -21.57 49.66 -14.56
CA SER A 87 -22.38 50.25 -13.48
C SER A 87 -23.83 50.69 -13.75
N SER A 88 -24.64 50.68 -12.69
CA SER A 88 -24.92 51.87 -11.84
C SER A 88 -26.30 51.81 -11.16
N GLN A 89 -26.38 52.06 -9.84
CA GLN A 89 -27.10 53.22 -9.31
C GLN A 89 -26.98 53.34 -7.79
N THR A 90 -26.81 54.60 -7.40
CA THR A 90 -26.71 55.21 -6.07
C THR A 90 -28.08 55.31 -5.37
N ASP A 91 -28.08 55.42 -4.04
CA ASP A 91 -28.50 56.65 -3.34
C ASP A 91 -28.45 56.46 -1.81
N GLU A 92 -27.72 57.36 -1.14
CA GLU A 92 -27.89 57.71 0.27
C GLU A 92 -28.77 58.97 0.38
N PRO A 93 -29.48 59.18 1.51
CA PRO A 93 -28.99 60.20 2.43
C PRO A 93 -29.17 59.91 3.94
N THR A 94 -28.13 60.24 4.69
CA THR A 94 -28.05 60.91 6.01
C THR A 94 -29.24 60.90 6.97
N GLY A 95 -28.98 60.39 8.18
CA GLY A 95 -29.74 60.69 9.41
C GLY A 95 -28.95 60.31 10.66
N THR A 96 -28.28 61.30 11.26
CA THR A 96 -27.68 61.25 12.61
C THR A 96 -28.77 61.03 13.66
N GLU A 97 -28.69 59.99 14.50
CA GLU A 97 -28.93 59.98 15.97
C GLU A 97 -28.42 58.65 16.57
N ASP A 98 -27.65 58.73 17.64
CA ASP A 98 -27.25 57.66 18.58
C ASP A 98 -27.37 58.33 19.99
N PRO A 99 -27.62 57.64 21.12
CA PRO A 99 -27.48 56.21 21.34
C PRO A 99 -28.62 55.55 22.14
N GLU A 100 -28.63 54.22 22.18
CA GLU A 100 -28.82 53.38 23.39
C GLU A 100 -29.14 51.93 22.96
N SER A 101 -28.12 51.07 23.13
CA SER A 101 -28.22 49.63 23.44
C SER A 101 -29.24 48.76 22.71
N PHE A 102 -28.84 48.18 21.58
CA PHE A 102 -29.18 46.79 21.27
C PHE A 102 -27.92 46.11 20.74
N GLN A 103 -27.28 45.29 21.58
CA GLN A 103 -26.26 44.36 21.14
C GLN A 103 -26.95 43.35 20.23
N VAL A 104 -26.91 43.58 18.91
CA VAL A 104 -27.10 42.53 17.92
C VAL A 104 -25.88 41.62 18.07
N ASP A 105 -26.13 40.54 18.80
CA ASP A 105 -25.30 39.35 18.91
C ASP A 105 -24.66 39.09 17.54
N ARG A 106 -23.34 39.31 17.46
CA ARG A 106 -22.59 39.13 16.22
C ARG A 106 -22.70 37.66 15.91
N LEU A 107 -23.54 37.37 14.92
CA LEU A 107 -23.76 36.07 14.30
C LEU A 107 -22.50 35.23 14.48
N ALA A 108 -22.63 34.19 15.31
CA ALA A 108 -21.63 33.16 15.43
C ALA A 108 -21.18 32.83 14.00
N THR A 109 -19.89 33.07 13.72
CA THR A 109 -19.25 32.46 12.56
C THR A 109 -19.62 30.99 12.66
N PRO A 110 -20.26 30.38 11.65
CA PRO A 110 -20.50 28.94 11.71
C PRO A 110 -19.10 28.36 11.91
N MET A 111 -18.87 27.72 13.07
CA MET A 111 -17.76 26.80 13.22
C MET A 111 -17.87 25.91 12.01
N GLN A 112 -16.90 26.04 11.12
CA GLN A 112 -16.74 25.14 10.00
C GLN A 112 -16.75 23.76 10.65
N SER A 113 -17.81 22.99 10.39
CA SER A 113 -17.81 21.58 10.73
C SER A 113 -16.48 21.07 10.21
N GLU A 114 -15.66 20.46 11.08
CA GLU A 114 -14.57 19.59 10.64
C GLU A 114 -15.21 18.73 9.55
N ALA A 115 -14.83 18.98 8.30
CA ALA A 115 -15.31 18.15 7.22
C ALA A 115 -14.70 16.79 7.53
N ASP A 116 -15.51 15.74 7.62
CA ASP A 116 -14.99 14.39 7.84
C ASP A 116 -13.90 14.13 6.79
N SER A 117 -12.64 14.11 7.23
CA SER A 117 -11.51 13.86 6.35
C SER A 117 -11.49 12.36 6.05
N THR A 118 -11.58 12.00 4.77
CA THR A 118 -11.48 10.59 4.36
C THR A 118 -10.02 10.17 4.32
N LEU A 119 -9.69 9.07 5.01
CA LEU A 119 -8.42 8.36 4.88
C LEU A 119 -8.60 7.18 3.91
N THR A 120 -7.74 7.08 2.90
CA THR A 120 -7.73 5.98 1.93
C THR A 120 -6.56 5.06 2.20
N LEU A 121 -6.82 3.79 2.47
CA LEU A 121 -5.79 2.77 2.64
C LEU A 121 -5.67 1.95 1.35
N LEU A 122 -4.52 2.05 0.69
CA LEU A 122 -4.17 1.20 -0.45
C LEU A 122 -3.35 0.05 0.11
N ASN A 123 -3.76 -1.19 -0.15
CA ASN A 123 -3.09 -2.35 0.43
C ASN A 123 -2.87 -3.46 -0.60
N ILE A 124 -1.69 -4.08 -0.54
CA ILE A 124 -1.37 -5.32 -1.27
C ILE A 124 -0.99 -6.44 -0.28
N ASN A 125 -0.88 -7.67 -0.80
CA ASN A 125 -0.36 -8.84 -0.10
C ASN A 125 0.18 -9.83 -1.16
N ASP A 126 1.05 -10.75 -0.73
CA ASP A 126 1.49 -11.89 -1.53
C ASP A 126 2.04 -11.49 -2.90
N PHE A 127 2.75 -10.36 -2.98
CA PHE A 127 3.22 -9.81 -4.25
C PHE A 127 4.24 -10.74 -4.93
N HIS A 128 5.04 -11.50 -4.16
CA HIS A 128 6.05 -12.48 -4.62
C HIS A 128 6.81 -12.06 -5.88
N GLY A 129 7.33 -10.85 -5.85
CA GLY A 129 8.15 -10.29 -6.92
C GLY A 129 7.51 -10.27 -8.31
N ARG A 130 6.19 -10.05 -8.38
CA ARG A 130 5.44 -9.89 -9.64
C ARG A 130 5.59 -8.49 -10.23
N VAL A 131 6.84 -8.08 -10.44
CA VAL A 131 7.22 -6.79 -11.07
C VAL A 131 7.11 -6.79 -12.60
N ASP A 132 6.48 -7.80 -13.20
CA ASP A 132 6.31 -7.88 -14.65
C ASP A 132 5.32 -6.83 -15.18
N HIS A 133 5.30 -6.63 -16.50
CA HIS A 133 4.47 -5.58 -17.10
C HIS A 133 2.96 -5.79 -16.92
N ARG A 134 2.48 -6.98 -16.54
CA ARG A 134 1.04 -7.21 -16.33
C ARG A 134 0.65 -6.82 -14.92
N VAL A 135 1.32 -7.40 -13.93
CA VAL A 135 0.95 -7.22 -12.51
C VAL A 135 1.56 -5.93 -11.98
N GLY A 136 2.89 -5.78 -12.08
CA GLY A 136 3.60 -4.57 -11.64
C GLY A 136 3.03 -3.31 -12.28
N MET A 137 3.01 -3.21 -13.61
CA MET A 137 2.52 -1.98 -14.26
C MET A 137 1.07 -1.63 -13.87
N SER A 138 0.18 -2.63 -13.72
CA SER A 138 -1.20 -2.40 -13.30
C SER A 138 -1.30 -1.94 -11.85
N LEU A 139 -0.47 -2.50 -10.97
CA LEU A 139 -0.39 -2.07 -9.57
C LEU A 139 0.08 -0.62 -9.49
N ALA A 140 1.19 -0.27 -10.15
CA ALA A 140 1.71 1.10 -10.18
C ALA A 140 0.65 2.10 -10.68
N ALA A 141 0.01 1.79 -11.81
CA ALA A 141 -1.05 2.65 -12.36
C ALA A 141 -2.23 2.82 -11.39
N THR A 142 -2.60 1.75 -10.67
CA THR A 142 -3.70 1.78 -9.70
C THR A 142 -3.33 2.61 -8.46
N VAL A 143 -2.12 2.41 -7.91
CA VAL A 143 -1.65 3.17 -6.75
C VAL A 143 -1.56 4.65 -7.08
N GLU A 144 -0.92 5.00 -8.20
CA GLU A 144 -0.76 6.40 -8.61
C GLU A 144 -2.09 7.09 -8.92
N ALA A 145 -3.02 6.40 -9.59
CA ALA A 145 -4.35 6.95 -9.85
C ALA A 145 -5.12 7.22 -8.55
N ASN A 146 -5.09 6.28 -7.59
CA ASN A 146 -5.77 6.48 -6.32
C ASN A 146 -5.11 7.57 -5.47
N ARG A 147 -3.78 7.63 -5.42
CA ARG A 147 -3.03 8.65 -4.68
C ARG A 147 -3.30 10.05 -5.25
N ALA A 148 -3.42 10.19 -6.57
CA ALA A 148 -3.77 11.46 -7.20
C ALA A 148 -5.17 11.98 -6.81
N ASP A 149 -6.14 11.08 -6.66
CA ASP A 149 -7.52 11.41 -6.28
C ASP A 149 -7.72 11.54 -4.76
N ASN A 150 -6.79 11.00 -3.95
CA ASN A 150 -6.93 10.89 -2.50
C ASN A 150 -5.66 11.40 -1.79
N PRO A 151 -5.58 12.70 -1.42
CA PRO A 151 -4.37 13.27 -0.80
C PRO A 151 -4.06 12.70 0.59
N ASN A 152 -5.05 12.16 1.30
CA ASN A 152 -4.89 11.40 2.54
C ASN A 152 -4.89 9.90 2.22
N SER A 153 -3.93 9.44 1.43
CA SER A 153 -3.76 8.02 1.14
C SER A 153 -2.47 7.45 1.73
N ILE A 154 -2.54 6.22 2.24
CA ILE A 154 -1.38 5.46 2.74
C ILE A 154 -1.29 4.18 1.92
N PHE A 155 -0.09 3.85 1.41
CA PHE A 155 0.16 2.59 0.71
C PHE A 155 0.88 1.59 1.61
N LEU A 156 0.26 0.43 1.84
CA LEU A 156 0.70 -0.62 2.76
C LEU A 156 0.79 -1.98 2.06
N SER A 157 1.52 -2.90 2.69
CA SER A 157 1.53 -4.31 2.33
C SER A 157 1.34 -5.21 3.55
N ALA A 158 0.63 -6.33 3.38
CA ALA A 158 0.47 -7.35 4.41
C ALA A 158 1.53 -8.47 4.32
N GLY A 159 2.67 -8.21 3.68
CA GLY A 159 3.80 -9.14 3.59
C GLY A 159 3.80 -10.03 2.35
N ASP A 160 4.75 -10.97 2.33
CA ASP A 160 5.03 -11.86 1.21
C ASP A 160 5.27 -11.09 -0.11
N ASN A 161 5.98 -9.97 0.00
CA ASN A 161 6.36 -9.16 -1.15
C ASN A 161 7.50 -9.84 -1.92
N ILE A 162 8.42 -10.47 -1.20
CA ILE A 162 9.56 -11.22 -1.72
C ILE A 162 9.44 -12.70 -1.36
N GLY A 163 10.43 -13.51 -1.74
CA GLY A 163 10.37 -14.97 -1.57
C GLY A 163 9.32 -15.60 -2.49
N ALA A 164 9.44 -16.91 -2.76
CA ALA A 164 8.74 -17.63 -3.84
C ALA A 164 8.62 -16.84 -5.17
N SER A 165 9.57 -15.95 -5.42
CA SER A 165 9.36 -14.85 -6.36
C SER A 165 9.57 -15.29 -7.79
N LEU A 166 8.88 -14.63 -8.72
CA LEU A 166 9.08 -14.88 -10.16
C LEU A 166 10.55 -14.72 -10.53
N PHE A 167 10.99 -15.47 -11.55
CA PHE A 167 12.40 -15.55 -11.96
C PHE A 167 13.07 -14.18 -12.16
N VAL A 168 12.32 -13.20 -12.69
CA VAL A 168 12.80 -11.83 -12.92
C VAL A 168 13.26 -11.11 -11.65
N SER A 169 12.67 -11.47 -10.50
CA SER A 169 13.01 -10.96 -9.16
C SER A 169 13.97 -11.90 -8.44
N SER A 170 13.66 -13.19 -8.38
CA SER A 170 14.39 -14.15 -7.53
C SER A 170 15.84 -14.37 -7.94
N VAL A 171 16.16 -14.31 -9.25
CA VAL A 171 17.55 -14.43 -9.75
C VAL A 171 18.43 -13.25 -9.34
N GLN A 172 17.82 -12.13 -8.96
CA GLN A 172 18.46 -10.91 -8.49
C GLN A 172 18.22 -10.68 -6.99
N GLN A 173 17.98 -11.77 -6.24
CA GLN A 173 17.79 -11.73 -4.78
C GLN A 173 16.66 -10.79 -4.36
N ASP A 174 15.63 -10.65 -5.20
CA ASP A 174 14.46 -9.80 -4.97
C ASP A 174 14.72 -8.29 -4.89
N GLU A 175 15.94 -7.83 -5.21
CA GLU A 175 16.26 -6.40 -5.33
C GLU A 175 15.30 -5.65 -6.28
N PRO A 176 14.92 -6.18 -7.47
CA PRO A 176 13.98 -5.48 -8.35
C PRO A 176 12.62 -5.22 -7.70
N THR A 177 12.20 -6.08 -6.77
CA THR A 177 10.92 -5.97 -6.08
C THR A 177 10.97 -4.92 -4.99
N ILE A 178 12.05 -4.91 -4.21
CA ILE A 178 12.30 -3.87 -3.21
C ILE A 178 12.40 -2.51 -3.90
N ASP A 179 13.16 -2.40 -4.99
CA ASP A 179 13.31 -1.15 -5.75
C ASP A 179 11.98 -0.67 -6.36
N TYR A 180 11.17 -1.61 -6.84
CA TYR A 180 9.86 -1.31 -7.38
C TYR A 180 8.91 -0.76 -6.29
N LEU A 181 8.88 -1.38 -5.11
CA LEU A 181 8.03 -0.91 -4.00
C LEU A 181 8.55 0.40 -3.38
N ASN A 182 9.89 0.59 -3.34
CA ASN A 182 10.51 1.87 -3.01
C ASN A 182 10.04 2.97 -3.97
N ALA A 183 10.01 2.69 -5.28
CA ALA A 183 9.60 3.66 -6.29
C ALA A 183 8.08 3.98 -6.27
N LEU A 184 7.28 3.13 -5.62
CA LEU A 184 5.85 3.37 -5.40
C LEU A 184 5.55 4.05 -4.06
N ASP A 185 6.58 4.41 -3.29
CA ASP A 185 6.45 4.99 -1.95
C ASP A 185 5.52 4.13 -1.07
N LEU A 186 5.83 2.84 -0.98
CA LEU A 186 5.25 1.98 0.06
C LEU A 186 5.65 2.57 1.42
N GLU A 187 4.72 2.63 2.38
CA GLU A 187 5.00 3.20 3.71
C GLU A 187 5.50 2.11 4.66
N ALA A 188 4.78 0.99 4.70
CA ALA A 188 5.13 -0.15 5.54
C ALA A 188 4.65 -1.47 4.96
N THR A 189 5.35 -2.54 5.33
CA THR A 189 4.94 -3.92 5.11
C THR A 189 4.98 -4.72 6.40
N ALA A 190 3.93 -5.49 6.67
CA ALA A 190 4.10 -6.61 7.59
C ALA A 190 5.13 -7.60 7.03
N LEU A 191 5.85 -8.31 7.91
CA LEU A 191 6.58 -9.49 7.49
C LEU A 191 5.58 -10.63 7.19
N GLY A 192 5.80 -11.36 6.10
CA GLY A 192 5.19 -12.65 5.81
C GLY A 192 6.18 -13.78 6.07
N ASN A 193 5.78 -15.02 5.77
CA ASN A 193 6.68 -16.15 5.95
C ASN A 193 7.77 -16.19 4.87
N TYR A 194 7.47 -15.74 3.65
CA TYR A 194 8.41 -15.81 2.52
C TYR A 194 9.52 -14.76 2.62
N GLU A 195 9.36 -13.71 3.42
CA GLU A 195 10.47 -12.83 3.82
C GLU A 195 11.62 -13.59 4.51
N PHE A 196 11.36 -14.76 5.10
CA PHE A 196 12.36 -15.61 5.75
C PHE A 196 12.95 -16.70 4.84
N ASP A 197 12.61 -16.75 3.55
CA ASP A 197 13.11 -17.78 2.60
C ASP A 197 14.64 -17.87 2.55
N ARG A 198 15.32 -16.74 2.73
CA ARG A 198 16.79 -16.62 2.76
C ARG A 198 17.35 -16.48 4.18
N GLY A 199 16.49 -16.59 5.19
CA GLY A 199 16.81 -16.48 6.60
C GLY A 199 16.75 -15.06 7.16
N ALA A 200 16.66 -14.98 8.49
CA ALA A 200 16.52 -13.72 9.24
C ALA A 200 17.73 -12.79 9.09
N ASP A 201 18.93 -13.33 8.92
CA ASP A 201 20.14 -12.55 8.67
C ASP A 201 20.09 -11.82 7.31
N ASP A 202 19.53 -12.47 6.28
CA ASP A 202 19.36 -11.86 4.96
C ASP A 202 18.22 -10.82 4.99
N LEU A 203 17.13 -11.14 5.69
CA LEU A 203 16.02 -10.20 5.90
C LEU A 203 16.52 -8.91 6.57
N THR A 204 17.11 -9.00 7.76
CA THR A 204 17.52 -7.84 8.54
C THR A 204 18.76 -7.15 7.97
N GLY A 205 19.70 -7.90 7.38
CA GLY A 205 20.98 -7.36 6.90
C GLY A 205 20.99 -6.85 5.47
N ARG A 206 19.99 -7.20 4.64
CA ARG A 206 19.95 -6.82 3.22
C ARG A 206 18.59 -6.30 2.78
N VAL A 207 17.51 -7.00 3.12
CA VAL A 207 16.16 -6.62 2.64
C VAL A 207 15.69 -5.35 3.33
N VAL A 208 15.71 -5.35 4.67
CA VAL A 208 15.32 -4.18 5.49
C VAL A 208 16.22 -2.98 5.19
N GLU A 209 17.54 -3.19 5.11
CA GLU A 209 18.53 -2.13 4.82
C GLU A 209 18.38 -1.50 3.42
N ARG A 210 17.78 -2.21 2.45
CA ARG A 210 17.55 -1.69 1.10
C ARG A 210 16.19 -0.98 0.96
N ALA A 211 15.23 -1.34 1.78
CA ALA A 211 13.88 -0.80 1.71
C ALA A 211 13.85 0.65 2.20
N ASN A 212 13.08 1.48 1.52
CA ASN A 212 12.75 2.84 1.95
C ASN A 212 11.45 2.86 2.78
N PHE A 213 10.98 1.69 3.19
CA PHE A 213 9.70 1.45 3.86
C PHE A 213 9.89 0.50 5.03
N ASP A 214 9.03 0.64 6.05
CA ASP A 214 9.22 -0.07 7.30
C ASP A 214 8.77 -1.53 7.17
N HIS A 215 9.64 -2.46 7.57
CA HIS A 215 9.25 -3.84 7.79
C HIS A 215 8.82 -3.99 9.24
N ILE A 216 7.59 -4.43 9.49
CA ILE A 216 7.01 -4.47 10.83
C ILE A 216 6.52 -5.87 11.22
N ALA A 217 6.78 -6.27 12.46
CA ALA A 217 6.31 -7.52 13.04
C ALA A 217 6.35 -7.49 14.57
N ALA A 218 5.18 -7.48 15.21
CA ALA A 218 5.02 -7.47 16.65
C ALA A 218 5.34 -8.80 17.34
N ASN A 219 5.15 -9.92 16.63
CA ASN A 219 5.15 -11.26 17.22
C ASN A 219 6.37 -12.11 16.84
N VAL A 220 7.45 -11.49 16.37
CA VAL A 220 8.70 -12.19 16.03
C VAL A 220 9.83 -11.68 16.90
N VAL A 221 10.24 -12.51 17.87
CA VAL A 221 11.25 -12.15 18.87
C VAL A 221 12.45 -13.08 18.81
N ASP A 222 13.61 -12.56 19.20
CA ASP A 222 14.85 -13.33 19.35
C ASP A 222 14.93 -14.06 20.70
N GLU A 223 16.08 -14.70 20.99
CA GLU A 223 16.31 -15.40 22.26
C GLU A 223 16.34 -14.46 23.48
N SER A 224 16.59 -13.16 23.28
CA SER A 224 16.56 -12.13 24.30
C SER A 224 15.14 -11.68 24.63
N GLY A 225 14.19 -11.97 23.74
CA GLY A 225 12.81 -11.50 23.79
C GLY A 225 12.59 -10.16 23.11
N ASP A 226 13.60 -9.65 22.39
CA ASP A 226 13.52 -8.39 21.64
C ASP A 226 12.97 -8.69 20.23
N THR A 227 12.19 -7.77 19.66
CA THR A 227 11.68 -7.93 18.28
C THR A 227 12.81 -7.76 17.27
N ILE A 228 12.80 -8.55 16.20
CA ILE A 228 13.86 -8.49 15.16
C ILE A 228 13.72 -7.30 14.21
N VAL A 229 12.52 -6.71 14.15
CA VAL A 229 12.17 -5.48 13.46
C VAL A 229 11.20 -4.69 14.35
N ASP A 230 10.85 -3.47 13.98
CA ASP A 230 9.88 -2.69 14.78
C ASP A 230 8.50 -3.38 14.79
N PRO A 231 7.79 -3.38 15.93
CA PRO A 231 6.46 -4.03 16.02
C PRO A 231 5.39 -3.29 15.24
N TYR A 232 5.55 -1.97 15.10
CA TYR A 232 4.63 -1.07 14.43
C TYR A 232 5.37 0.15 13.88
N THR A 233 4.72 0.89 12.98
CA THR A 233 5.14 2.22 12.57
C THR A 233 3.99 3.21 12.68
N ILE A 234 4.31 4.51 12.72
CA ILE A 234 3.33 5.60 12.73
C ILE A 234 3.46 6.36 11.41
N VAL A 235 2.39 6.35 10.61
CA VAL A 235 2.33 7.07 9.34
C VAL A 235 1.44 8.29 9.50
N GLU A 236 1.93 9.45 9.06
CA GLU A 236 1.20 10.72 9.12
C GLU A 236 0.74 11.16 7.73
N THR A 237 -0.54 11.51 7.62
CA THR A 237 -1.12 12.21 6.47
C THR A 237 -1.41 13.66 6.87
N GLN A 238 -2.01 14.46 5.99
CA GLN A 238 -2.33 15.86 6.31
C GLN A 238 -3.29 15.96 7.51
N ASP A 239 -4.23 15.03 7.60
CA ASP A 239 -5.33 15.09 8.57
C ASP A 239 -5.35 13.92 9.57
N HIS A 240 -4.50 12.90 9.40
CA HIS A 240 -4.52 11.68 10.23
C HIS A 240 -3.13 11.20 10.63
N THR A 241 -3.00 10.76 11.88
CA THR A 241 -1.87 9.95 12.37
C THR A 241 -2.36 8.52 12.54
N VAL A 242 -1.70 7.56 11.87
CA VAL A 242 -2.14 6.16 11.78
C VAL A 242 -1.03 5.25 12.29
N ALA A 243 -1.33 4.44 13.30
CA ALA A 243 -0.45 3.35 13.71
C ALA A 243 -0.72 2.10 12.87
N VAL A 244 0.34 1.50 12.33
CA VAL A 244 0.29 0.24 11.57
C VAL A 244 1.08 -0.80 12.33
N ILE A 245 0.41 -1.86 12.79
CA ILE A 245 1.01 -2.94 13.59
C ILE A 245 1.12 -4.19 12.71
N GLY A 246 2.31 -4.77 12.62
CA GLY A 246 2.58 -5.96 11.81
C GLY A 246 2.44 -7.24 12.62
N ALA A 247 2.04 -8.34 11.98
CA ALA A 247 2.06 -9.66 12.60
C ALA A 247 2.28 -10.74 11.54
N VAL A 248 2.97 -11.81 11.94
CA VAL A 248 3.36 -12.95 11.08
C VAL A 248 2.67 -14.20 11.58
N THR A 249 2.31 -15.11 10.68
CA THR A 249 1.77 -16.42 11.08
C THR A 249 2.79 -17.23 11.90
N GLN A 250 2.33 -17.88 12.97
CA GLN A 250 3.16 -18.81 13.76
C GLN A 250 3.58 -20.05 12.96
N GLU A 251 2.85 -20.35 11.89
CA GLU A 251 3.15 -21.47 11.01
C GLU A 251 4.48 -21.28 10.25
N THR A 252 5.04 -20.07 10.23
CA THR A 252 6.33 -19.75 9.59
C THR A 252 7.43 -20.73 9.97
N LEU A 253 7.51 -21.14 11.25
CA LEU A 253 8.49 -22.14 11.73
C LEU A 253 8.44 -23.50 11.01
N THR A 254 7.31 -23.80 10.36
CA THR A 254 7.09 -25.04 9.60
C THR A 254 7.09 -24.83 8.08
N LEU A 255 7.05 -23.58 7.62
CA LEU A 255 6.96 -23.21 6.20
C LEU A 255 8.31 -22.84 5.60
N VAL A 256 9.30 -22.48 6.41
CA VAL A 256 10.64 -22.06 5.95
C VAL A 256 11.73 -23.01 6.40
N ASP A 257 12.96 -22.81 5.90
CA ASP A 257 14.10 -23.60 6.36
C ASP A 257 14.37 -23.32 7.85
N PRO A 258 14.38 -24.34 8.73
CA PRO A 258 14.59 -24.14 10.16
C PRO A 258 15.91 -23.44 10.51
N SER A 259 16.93 -23.53 9.65
CA SER A 259 18.18 -22.81 9.85
C SER A 259 18.06 -21.31 9.61
N GLY A 260 17.11 -20.88 8.78
CA GLY A 260 16.86 -19.47 8.48
C GLY A 260 16.12 -18.73 9.59
N VAL A 261 15.43 -19.44 10.49
CA VAL A 261 14.67 -18.88 11.63
C VAL A 261 15.18 -19.40 12.97
N GLN A 262 16.40 -19.91 13.01
CA GLN A 262 17.01 -20.40 14.24
C GLN A 262 17.13 -19.28 15.27
N GLY A 263 16.71 -19.55 16.51
CA GLY A 263 16.73 -18.57 17.60
C GLY A 263 15.53 -17.62 17.62
N LEU A 264 14.62 -17.71 16.64
CA LEU A 264 13.41 -16.89 16.61
C LEU A 264 12.22 -17.63 17.23
N THR A 265 11.38 -16.86 17.90
CA THR A 265 10.08 -17.30 18.41
C THR A 265 8.96 -16.48 17.77
N PHE A 266 7.98 -17.17 17.20
CA PHE A 266 6.77 -16.58 16.66
C PHE A 266 5.65 -16.69 17.70
N THR A 267 5.43 -15.62 18.47
CA THR A 267 4.41 -15.56 19.53
C THR A 267 3.01 -15.48 18.94
N ASP A 268 1.98 -15.61 19.77
CA ASP A 268 0.59 -15.49 19.31
C ASP A 268 0.37 -14.09 18.69
N PRO A 269 -0.04 -14.02 17.41
CA PRO A 269 -0.14 -12.74 16.70
C PRO A 269 -1.29 -11.89 17.24
N VAL A 270 -2.34 -12.50 17.77
CA VAL A 270 -3.49 -11.76 18.32
C VAL A 270 -3.09 -11.09 19.63
N ASP A 271 -2.42 -11.83 20.51
CA ASP A 271 -1.93 -11.28 21.79
C ASP A 271 -0.94 -10.14 21.55
N ALA A 272 0.05 -10.33 20.67
CA ALA A 272 1.06 -9.32 20.37
C ALA A 272 0.45 -8.04 19.74
N VAL A 273 -0.47 -8.18 18.77
CA VAL A 273 -1.13 -7.02 18.16
C VAL A 273 -1.96 -6.26 19.18
N ASN A 274 -2.72 -6.97 20.02
CA ASN A 274 -3.55 -6.32 21.05
C ASN A 274 -2.71 -5.59 22.10
N GLU A 275 -1.56 -6.15 22.51
CA GLU A 275 -0.63 -5.51 23.43
C GLU A 275 -0.16 -4.15 22.89
N HIS A 276 0.30 -4.11 21.64
CA HIS A 276 0.74 -2.86 21.03
C HIS A 276 -0.41 -1.89 20.73
N ALA A 277 -1.59 -2.39 20.35
CA ALA A 277 -2.77 -1.56 20.14
C ALA A 277 -3.21 -0.86 21.44
N GLU A 278 -3.21 -1.57 22.57
CA GLU A 278 -3.52 -0.99 23.89
C GLU A 278 -2.45 0.04 24.32
N ALA A 279 -1.18 -0.22 24.03
CA ALA A 279 -0.10 0.73 24.34
C ALA A 279 -0.16 2.05 23.54
N LEU A 280 -0.87 2.05 22.40
CA LEU A 280 -0.99 3.18 21.48
C LEU A 280 -2.31 3.96 21.61
N SER A 281 -3.28 3.44 22.37
CA SER A 281 -4.60 4.07 22.60
C SER A 281 -4.62 5.05 23.76
#